data_AF-A0A3A4WEI8-F1
#
_entry.id   AF-A0A3A4WEI8-F1
#
_cell.length_a   1.000
_cell.length_b   1.000
_cell.length_c   1.000
_cell.angle_alpha   90.00
_cell.angle_beta   90.00
_cell.angle_gamma   90.00
#
_symmetry.space_group_name_H-M   'P 1'
#
loop_
_entity.id
_entity.type
_entity.pdbx_description
1 polymer ?
#
loop_
_entity_poly.entity_id
_entity_poly.type
_entity_poly.pdbx_seq_one_letter_code
_entity_poly.pdbx_strand_id
1 'polypeptide(L)'
;MGIGSEDGATAIEFALLLPLLVMVLVGTFQFGLAYNNYLAITHAAREGARMAAVGAYDEAAVRSSAYPVNPTSVSLSYPRGSEHGDPAEVTVRADFDLSIPFFSQMRIPLRSTASMRIER
;
A
#
# COMPACT_ATOMS: atom_id res chain seq x y z
N MET A 1 56.52 -16.70 -7.97
CA MET A 1 55.57 -16.28 -6.91
C MET A 1 54.61 -15.30 -7.57
N GLY A 2 53.41 -15.74 -7.96
CA GLY A 2 52.50 -14.88 -8.72
C GLY A 2 51.37 -15.71 -9.32
N ILE A 3 50.38 -16.03 -8.51
CA ILE A 3 49.08 -16.57 -8.93
C ILE A 3 48.11 -16.28 -7.78
N GLY A 4 47.19 -15.32 -7.97
CA GLY A 4 46.12 -15.04 -7.01
C GLY A 4 45.69 -13.58 -6.85
N SER A 5 46.38 -12.62 -7.47
CA SER A 5 46.16 -11.19 -7.19
C SER A 5 45.10 -10.51 -8.07
N GLU A 6 44.98 -10.85 -9.35
CA GLU A 6 44.08 -10.16 -10.29
C GLU A 6 42.61 -10.64 -10.19
N ASP A 7 42.39 -11.95 -10.02
CA ASP A 7 41.04 -12.51 -9.86
C ASP A 7 40.39 -12.09 -8.52
N GLY A 8 41.19 -12.01 -7.45
CA GLY A 8 40.73 -11.56 -6.13
C GLY A 8 40.37 -10.08 -6.08
N ALA A 9 41.12 -9.23 -6.80
CA ALA A 9 40.82 -7.80 -6.90
C ALA A 9 39.48 -7.55 -7.59
N THR A 10 39.22 -8.25 -8.71
CA THR A 10 37.95 -8.15 -9.46
C THR A 10 36.75 -8.58 -8.60
N ALA A 11 36.90 -9.64 -7.79
CA ALA A 11 35.86 -10.08 -6.87
C ALA A 11 35.55 -9.04 -5.77
N ILE A 12 36.57 -8.34 -5.27
CA ILE A 12 36.42 -7.27 -4.27
C ILE A 12 35.72 -6.05 -4.87
N GLU A 13 36.08 -5.65 -6.10
CA GLU A 13 35.43 -4.54 -6.80
C GLU A 13 33.93 -4.78 -7.00
N PHE A 14 33.55 -6.01 -7.39
CA PHE A 14 32.14 -6.39 -7.48
C PHE A 14 31.44 -6.40 -6.12
N ALA A 15 32.12 -6.87 -5.07
CA ALA A 15 31.57 -6.91 -3.72
C ALA A 15 31.24 -5.50 -3.19
N LEU A 16 31.93 -4.46 -3.64
CA LEU A 16 31.61 -3.06 -3.30
C LEU A 16 30.35 -2.53 -4.01
N LEU A 17 30.00 -3.08 -5.18
CA LEU A 17 28.77 -2.73 -5.91
C LEU A 17 27.55 -3.51 -5.43
N LEU A 18 27.77 -4.70 -4.85
CA LEU A 18 26.70 -5.59 -4.39
C LEU A 18 25.70 -4.91 -3.42
N PRO A 19 26.12 -4.09 -2.43
CA PRO A 19 25.18 -3.37 -1.56
C PRO A 19 24.24 -2.44 -2.33
N LEU A 20 24.75 -1.74 -3.36
CA LEU A 20 23.95 -0.86 -4.21
C LEU A 20 22.95 -1.67 -5.05
N LEU A 21 23.39 -2.79 -5.64
CA LEU A 21 22.53 -3.68 -6.41
C LEU A 21 21.40 -4.25 -5.54
N VAL A 22 21.72 -4.72 -4.33
CA VAL A 22 20.74 -5.25 -3.37
C VAL A 22 19.75 -4.16 -2.96
N MET A 23 20.23 -2.93 -2.71
CA MET A 23 19.37 -1.80 -2.37
C MET A 23 18.35 -1.51 -3.48
N VAL A 24 18.78 -1.47 -4.74
CA VAL A 24 17.88 -1.24 -5.89
C VAL A 24 16.88 -2.38 -6.06
N LEU A 25 17.35 -3.63 -5.91
CA LEU A 25 16.49 -4.82 -6.04
C LEU A 25 15.40 -4.85 -4.97
N VAL A 26 15.78 -4.71 -3.69
CA VAL A 26 14.84 -4.67 -2.56
C VAL A 26 13.92 -3.45 -2.66
N GLY A 27 14.44 -2.30 -3.08
CA GLY A 27 13.64 -1.09 -3.32
C GLY A 27 12.54 -1.32 -4.36
N THR A 28 12.87 -1.98 -5.47
CA THR A 28 11.90 -2.29 -6.53
C THR A 28 10.82 -3.25 -6.05
N PHE A 29 11.20 -4.30 -5.30
CA PHE A 29 10.23 -5.24 -4.73
C PHE A 29 9.28 -4.56 -3.75
N GLN A 30 9.80 -3.73 -2.86
CA GLN A 30 8.97 -3.03 -1.89
C GLN A 30 8.08 -1.99 -2.51
N PHE A 31 8.55 -1.30 -3.56
CA PHE A 31 7.68 -0.44 -4.34
C PHE A 31 6.49 -1.22 -4.92
N GLY A 32 6.76 -2.40 -5.49
CA GLY A 32 5.70 -3.28 -6.00
C GLY A 32 4.69 -3.70 -4.93
N LEU A 33 5.16 -4.06 -3.73
CA LEU A 33 4.29 -4.39 -2.58
C LEU A 33 3.49 -3.18 -2.09
N ALA A 34 4.12 -2.02 -1.96
CA ALA A 34 3.45 -0.79 -1.56
C ALA A 34 2.33 -0.41 -2.55
N TYR A 35 2.62 -0.53 -3.85
CA TYR A 35 1.63 -0.27 -4.89
C TYR A 35 0.49 -1.29 -4.89
N ASN A 36 0.79 -2.58 -4.70
CA ASN A 36 -0.24 -3.61 -4.53
C ASN A 36 -1.16 -3.30 -3.34
N ASN A 37 -0.58 -2.92 -2.20
CA ASN A 37 -1.33 -2.52 -1.01
C ASN A 37 -2.20 -1.28 -1.26
N TYR A 38 -1.67 -0.29 -1.99
CA TYR A 38 -2.42 0.91 -2.37
C TYR A 38 -3.63 0.57 -3.26
N LEU A 39 -3.47 -0.35 -4.22
CA LEU A 39 -4.58 -0.83 -5.03
C LEU A 39 -5.63 -1.55 -4.17
N ALA A 40 -5.21 -2.42 -3.25
CA ALA A 40 -6.10 -3.16 -2.37
C ALA A 40 -7.00 -2.23 -1.53
N ILE A 41 -6.42 -1.22 -0.87
CA ILE A 41 -7.22 -0.25 -0.09
C ILE A 41 -8.13 0.62 -0.98
N THR A 42 -7.74 0.84 -2.24
CA THR A 42 -8.55 1.61 -3.21
C THR A 42 -9.75 0.80 -3.69
N HIS A 43 -9.56 -0.49 -3.95
CA HIS A 43 -10.65 -1.43 -4.22
C HIS A 43 -11.61 -1.47 -3.04
N ALA A 44 -11.10 -1.59 -1.82
CA ALA A 44 -11.91 -1.62 -0.61
C ALA A 44 -12.73 -0.34 -0.40
N ALA A 45 -12.11 0.84 -0.59
CA ALA A 45 -12.81 2.11 -0.48
C ALA A 45 -13.97 2.20 -1.48
N ARG A 46 -13.76 1.79 -2.73
CA ARG A 46 -14.79 1.80 -3.78
C ARG A 46 -15.95 0.85 -3.46
N GLU A 47 -15.64 -0.37 -3.00
CA GLU A 47 -16.67 -1.33 -2.62
C GLU A 47 -17.47 -0.83 -1.40
N GLY A 48 -16.79 -0.22 -0.42
CA GLY A 48 -17.45 0.44 0.70
C GLY A 48 -18.38 1.57 0.27
N ALA A 49 -17.93 2.44 -0.65
CA ALA A 49 -18.76 3.51 -1.18
C ALA A 49 -19.99 2.97 -1.93
N ARG A 50 -19.85 1.88 -2.68
CA ARG A 50 -20.96 1.18 -3.36
C ARG A 50 -21.97 0.62 -2.37
N MET A 51 -21.51 -0.05 -1.32
CA MET A 51 -22.38 -0.56 -0.26
C MET A 51 -23.08 0.57 0.49
N ALA A 52 -22.39 1.68 0.75
CA ALA A 52 -22.97 2.85 1.40
C ALA A 52 -24.05 3.53 0.54
N ALA A 53 -23.84 3.62 -0.78
CA ALA A 53 -24.80 4.20 -1.72
C ALA A 53 -26.15 3.49 -1.71
N VAL A 54 -26.17 2.16 -1.51
CA VAL A 54 -27.39 1.35 -1.48
C VAL A 54 -27.91 1.08 -0.06
N GLY A 55 -27.28 1.66 0.97
CA GLY A 55 -27.67 1.49 2.37
C GLY A 55 -27.36 0.09 2.93
N ALA A 56 -26.37 -0.61 2.39
CA ALA A 56 -25.91 -1.94 2.81
C ALA A 56 -24.46 -1.92 3.33
N TYR A 57 -24.01 -0.79 3.87
CA TYR A 57 -22.64 -0.63 4.36
C TYR A 57 -22.31 -1.62 5.47
N ASP A 58 -21.23 -2.39 5.26
CA ASP A 58 -20.64 -3.28 6.25
C ASP A 58 -19.13 -3.05 6.29
N GLU A 59 -18.63 -2.54 7.42
CA GLU A 59 -17.21 -2.28 7.63
C GLU A 59 -16.37 -3.57 7.56
N ALA A 60 -16.89 -4.71 8.03
CA ALA A 60 -16.16 -5.98 7.99
C ALA A 60 -15.96 -6.45 6.55
N ALA A 61 -16.97 -6.27 5.69
CA ALA A 61 -16.87 -6.54 4.26
C ALA A 61 -15.87 -5.60 3.56
N VAL A 62 -15.85 -4.31 3.93
CA VAL A 62 -14.82 -3.37 3.43
C VAL A 62 -13.42 -3.83 3.83
N ARG A 63 -13.21 -4.20 5.09
CA ARG A 63 -11.91 -4.66 5.59
C ARG A 63 -11.45 -5.96 4.90
N SER A 64 -12.35 -6.91 4.65
CA SER A 64 -12.01 -8.15 3.95
C SER A 64 -11.65 -7.91 2.48
N SER A 65 -12.30 -6.95 1.82
CA SER A 65 -11.99 -6.56 0.44
C SER A 65 -10.64 -5.83 0.29
N ALA A 66 -10.02 -5.40 1.39
CA ALA A 66 -8.70 -4.75 1.40
C ALA A 66 -7.52 -5.74 1.38
N TYR A 67 -7.76 -7.06 1.26
CA TYR A 67 -6.71 -8.07 1.17
C TYR A 67 -5.69 -7.74 0.06
N PRO A 68 -4.37 -7.85 0.32
CA PRO A 68 -3.70 -8.49 1.47
C PRO A 68 -3.45 -7.58 2.69
N VAL A 69 -4.05 -6.39 2.72
CA VAL A 69 -3.77 -5.37 3.74
C VAL A 69 -4.79 -5.44 4.87
N ASN A 70 -4.33 -5.22 6.11
CA ASN A 70 -5.20 -4.98 7.26
C ASN A 70 -5.35 -3.46 7.48
N PRO A 71 -6.51 -2.85 7.22
CA PRO A 71 -6.67 -1.41 7.37
C PRO A 71 -6.60 -0.94 8.83
N THR A 72 -5.75 0.04 9.10
CA THR A 72 -5.64 0.75 10.38
C THR A 72 -6.93 1.48 10.73
N SER A 73 -7.61 2.07 9.74
CA SER A 73 -8.95 2.66 9.92
C SER A 73 -9.80 2.55 8.66
N VAL A 74 -11.10 2.35 8.84
CA VAL A 74 -12.12 2.48 7.81
C VAL A 74 -13.17 3.46 8.34
N SER A 75 -13.55 4.45 7.56
CA SER A 75 -14.52 5.46 7.98
C SER A 75 -15.48 5.80 6.85
N LEU A 76 -16.77 5.80 7.17
CA LEU A 76 -17.86 6.28 6.33
C LEU A 76 -18.23 7.70 6.75
N SER A 77 -18.41 8.60 5.77
CA SER A 77 -18.80 10.00 5.97
C SER A 77 -19.86 10.42 4.96
N TYR A 78 -20.72 11.34 5.39
CA TYR A 78 -21.84 11.90 4.64
C TYR A 78 -21.69 13.43 4.59
N PRO A 79 -20.79 13.97 3.74
CA PRO A 79 -20.40 15.39 3.81
C PRO A 79 -21.51 16.37 3.45
N ARG A 80 -22.57 15.94 2.75
CA ARG A 80 -23.71 16.79 2.38
C ARG A 80 -25.05 16.35 2.96
N GLY A 81 -25.05 15.26 3.73
CA GLY A 81 -26.27 14.59 4.15
C GLY A 81 -26.27 13.13 3.74
N SER A 82 -27.31 12.42 4.19
CA SER A 82 -27.55 11.01 3.91
C SER A 82 -28.84 10.81 3.12
N GLU A 83 -29.29 11.82 2.38
CA GLU A 83 -30.50 11.75 1.55
C GLU A 83 -30.17 11.24 0.14
N HIS A 84 -31.22 10.85 -0.59
CA HIS A 84 -31.08 10.40 -1.97
C HIS A 84 -30.35 11.44 -2.83
N GLY A 85 -29.30 11.00 -3.54
CA GLY A 85 -28.45 11.85 -4.37
C GLY A 85 -27.25 12.47 -3.65
N ASP A 86 -27.21 12.44 -2.32
CA ASP A 86 -26.04 12.89 -1.56
C ASP A 86 -24.85 11.94 -1.74
N PRO A 87 -23.60 12.43 -1.68
CA PRO A 87 -22.42 11.58 -1.71
C PRO A 87 -22.22 10.86 -0.37
N ALA A 88 -22.07 9.54 -0.42
CA ALA A 88 -21.46 8.74 0.62
C ALA A 88 -19.97 8.57 0.33
N GLU A 89 -19.10 8.93 1.29
CA GLU A 89 -17.65 8.84 1.17
C GLU A 89 -17.10 7.77 2.11
N VAL A 90 -16.33 6.82 1.57
CA VAL A 90 -15.61 5.82 2.36
C VAL A 90 -14.12 6.06 2.24
N THR A 91 -13.46 6.20 3.39
CA THR A 91 -12.01 6.34 3.50
C THR A 91 -11.42 5.11 4.17
N VAL A 92 -10.43 4.51 3.52
CA VAL A 92 -9.64 3.39 4.03
C VAL A 92 -8.21 3.86 4.24
N ARG A 93 -7.67 3.63 5.43
CA ARG A 93 -6.26 3.90 5.77
C ARG A 93 -5.57 2.61 6.19
N ALA A 94 -4.33 2.48 5.79
CA ALA A 94 -3.43 1.42 6.22
C ALA A 94 -2.00 1.95 6.31
N ASP A 95 -1.11 1.20 6.93
CA ASP A 95 0.31 1.55 7.00
C ASP A 95 1.14 0.56 6.18
N PHE A 96 2.18 1.05 5.54
CA PHE A 96 3.16 0.25 4.83
C PHE A 96 4.54 0.47 5.46
N ASP A 97 5.15 -0.61 5.94
CA ASP A 97 6.50 -0.57 6.50
C ASP A 97 7.53 -0.74 5.38
N LEU A 98 8.22 0.36 5.05
CA LEU A 98 9.33 0.35 4.10
C LEU A 98 10.62 -0.05 4.82
N SER A 99 11.23 -1.14 4.40
CA SER A 99 12.46 -1.73 4.93
C SER A 99 13.65 -1.46 4.01
N ILE A 100 14.41 -0.41 4.26
CA ILE A 100 15.58 -0.09 3.43
C ILE A 100 16.77 -0.92 3.92
N PRO A 101 17.43 -1.72 3.06
CA PRO A 101 18.64 -2.44 3.46
C PRO A 101 19.67 -1.49 4.07
N PHE A 102 20.28 -1.87 5.18
CA PHE A 102 21.29 -1.08 5.92
C PHE A 102 20.76 0.16 6.68
N PHE A 103 19.47 0.48 6.59
CA PHE A 103 18.84 1.59 7.32
C PHE A 103 17.68 1.10 8.20
N SER A 104 17.13 1.99 9.04
CA SER A 104 15.94 1.71 9.83
C SER A 104 14.70 1.57 8.95
N GLN A 105 13.70 0.83 9.44
CA GLN A 105 12.36 0.78 8.87
C GLN A 105 11.68 2.15 8.96
N MET A 106 10.92 2.51 7.92
CA MET A 106 10.12 3.73 7.83
C MET A 106 8.65 3.38 7.56
N ARG A 107 7.74 3.90 8.40
CA ARG A 107 6.30 3.70 8.20
C ARG A 107 5.73 4.74 7.26
N ILE A 108 5.03 4.31 6.22
CA ILE A 108 4.38 5.18 5.24
C ILE A 108 2.87 4.97 5.32
N PRO A 109 2.08 6.00 5.67
CA PRO A 109 0.64 5.88 5.70
C PRO A 109 0.08 5.84 4.27
N LEU A 110 -0.73 4.84 3.98
CA LEU A 110 -1.53 4.71 2.77
C LEU A 110 -2.96 5.14 3.07
N ARG A 111 -3.53 5.98 2.20
CA ARG A 111 -4.91 6.44 2.32
C ARG A 111 -5.59 6.44 0.96
N SER A 112 -6.80 5.91 0.91
CA SER A 112 -7.67 5.99 -0.25
C SER A 112 -9.08 6.38 0.17
N THR A 113 -9.70 7.27 -0.60
CA THR A 113 -11.08 7.71 -0.39
C THR A 113 -11.86 7.50 -1.69
N ALA A 114 -13.05 6.92 -1.59
CA ALA A 114 -13.99 6.78 -2.69
C ALA A 114 -15.33 7.38 -2.31
N SER A 115 -16.05 7.92 -3.28
CA SER A 115 -17.37 8.52 -3.09
C SER A 115 -18.37 7.99 -4.12
N MET A 116 -19.62 7.79 -3.69
CA MET A 116 -20.72 7.35 -4.56
C MET A 116 -22.03 8.02 -4.13
N ARG A 117 -22.96 8.22 -5.06
CA ARG A 117 -24.25 8.86 -4.77
C ARG A 117 -25.20 7.87 -4.12
N ILE A 118 -25.91 8.30 -3.08
CA ILE A 118 -26.94 7.51 -2.40
C ILE A 118 -28.12 7.31 -3.34
N GLU A 119 -28.53 6.06 -3.52
CA GLU A 119 -29.62 5.66 -4.41
C GLU A 119 -30.91 5.35 -3.65
N ARG A 120 -30.88 5.34 -2.31
CA ARG A 120 -32.01 5.02 -1.44
C ARG A 120 -32.61 6.24 -0.76
#